data_AF-A0A6N6PJI8-F1
#
_entry.id   AF-A0A6N6PJI8-F1
#
_cell.length_a   1.000
_cell.length_b   1.000
_cell.length_c   1.000
_cell.angle_alpha   90.00
_cell.angle_beta   90.00
_cell.angle_gamma   90.00
#
_symmetry.space_group_name_H-M   'P 1'
#
loop_
_entity.id
_entity.type
_entity.pdbx_description
1 polymer ?
#
loop_
_entity_poly.entity_id
_entity_poly.type
_entity_poly.pdbx_seq_one_letter_code
_entity_poly.pdbx_strand_id
1 'polypeptide(L)'
;MMDADEKEIYRYLKSQSEIFVTWHVISRHAGGRSRFQESSEWARPVLMRMQERGIVETDQTGAYRLKPVPTDLSAAPRWVSPQIAELLLRSGKKIPGAVRQGDDDEAYYDSL
;
A
#
# COMPACT_ATOMS: atom_id res chain seq x y z
N MET A 1 2.79 5.83 13.04
CA MET A 1 4.06 5.28 12.50
C MET A 1 3.94 3.77 12.49
N MET A 2 4.22 3.11 11.35
CA MET A 2 4.14 1.65 11.29
C MET A 2 5.26 0.98 12.06
N ASP A 3 4.91 -0.14 12.69
CA ASP A 3 5.88 -1.07 13.27
C ASP A 3 6.60 -1.89 12.17
N ALA A 4 7.64 -2.65 12.55
CA ALA A 4 8.44 -3.41 11.59
C ALA A 4 7.61 -4.49 10.84
N ASP A 5 6.61 -5.06 11.51
CA ASP A 5 5.78 -6.15 10.99
C ASP A 5 4.76 -5.61 10.00
N GLU A 6 4.16 -4.47 10.34
CA GLU A 6 3.28 -3.71 9.46
C GLU A 6 4.02 -3.26 8.20
N LYS A 7 5.29 -2.85 8.30
CA LYS A 7 6.12 -2.50 7.13
C LYS A 7 6.42 -3.71 6.24
N GLU A 8 6.67 -4.89 6.82
CA GLU A 8 6.85 -6.11 6.04
C GLU A 8 5.57 -6.48 5.27
N ILE A 9 4.42 -6.45 5.95
CA ILE A 9 3.12 -6.72 5.34
C ILE A 9 2.78 -5.67 4.28
N TYR A 10 3.01 -4.39 4.56
CA TYR A 10 2.80 -3.28 3.63
C TYR A 10 3.59 -3.49 2.34
N ARG A 11 4.90 -3.79 2.43
CA ARG A 11 5.75 -4.02 1.25
C ARG A 11 5.23 -5.19 0.42
N TYR A 12 4.81 -6.26 1.07
CA TYR A 12 4.23 -7.41 0.38
C TYR A 12 2.92 -7.05 -0.34
N LEU A 13 1.96 -6.42 0.35
CA LEU A 13 0.68 -6.03 -0.24
C LEU A 13 0.81 -4.94 -1.31
N LYS A 14 1.78 -4.04 -1.18
CA LYS A 14 2.13 -3.04 -2.20
C LYS A 14 2.51 -3.70 -3.52
N SER A 15 3.23 -4.82 -3.47
CA SER A 15 3.55 -5.61 -4.67
C SER A 15 2.34 -6.33 -5.28
N GLN A 16 1.27 -6.53 -4.50
CA GLN A 16 0.03 -7.24 -4.88
C GLN A 16 -1.19 -6.31 -4.87
N SER A 17 -1.00 -5.01 -5.16
CA SER A 17 -2.02 -3.97 -4.91
C SER A 17 -3.38 -4.14 -5.63
N GLU A 18 -3.45 -4.98 -6.66
CA GLU A 18 -4.67 -5.22 -7.44
C GLU A 18 -5.54 -6.35 -6.88
N ILE A 19 -5.01 -7.21 -6.01
CA ILE A 19 -5.67 -8.43 -5.55
C ILE A 19 -5.84 -8.47 -4.04
N PHE A 20 -6.89 -9.15 -3.58
CA PHE A 20 -7.04 -9.51 -2.18
C PHE A 20 -6.26 -10.79 -1.87
N VAL A 21 -5.54 -10.79 -0.75
CA VAL A 21 -4.65 -11.89 -0.35
C VAL A 21 -5.02 -12.37 1.06
N THR A 22 -5.12 -13.68 1.25
CA THR A 22 -5.47 -14.25 2.56
C THR A 22 -4.31 -14.12 3.55
N TRP A 23 -4.63 -14.06 4.84
CA TRP A 23 -3.63 -13.94 5.90
C TRP A 23 -2.58 -15.06 5.89
N HIS A 24 -2.94 -16.28 5.49
CA HIS A 24 -2.01 -17.41 5.40
C HIS A 24 -0.90 -17.17 4.37
N VAL A 25 -1.28 -16.62 3.22
CA VAL A 25 -0.33 -16.30 2.14
C VAL A 25 0.57 -15.15 2.59
N ILE A 26 0.00 -14.13 3.25
CA ILE A 26 0.78 -13.01 3.81
C ILE A 26 1.78 -13.51 4.85
N SER A 27 1.37 -14.33 5.83
CA SER A 27 2.25 -14.92 6.84
C SER A 27 3.43 -15.66 6.22
N ARG A 28 3.21 -16.37 5.11
CA ARG A 28 4.23 -17.17 4.43
C ARG A 28 5.23 -16.33 3.63
N HIS A 29 4.77 -15.22 3.05
CA HIS A 29 5.54 -14.47 2.05
C HIS A 29 6.11 -13.13 2.55
N ALA A 30 5.46 -12.47 3.52
CA ALA A 30 5.89 -11.14 3.98
C ALA A 30 7.09 -11.17 4.94
N GLY A 31 7.13 -12.15 5.87
CA GLY A 31 8.11 -12.21 6.96
C GLY A 31 9.28 -13.17 6.74
N GLY A 32 9.37 -13.77 5.55
CA GLY A 32 10.37 -14.79 5.24
C GLY A 32 10.16 -16.12 5.99
N ARG A 33 11.10 -17.05 5.76
CA ARG A 33 10.95 -18.45 6.20
C ARG A 33 11.08 -18.63 7.71
N SER A 34 11.96 -17.89 8.39
CA SER A 34 12.18 -18.00 9.85
C SER A 34 10.90 -17.64 10.61
N ARG A 35 10.32 -16.49 10.26
CA ARG A 35 9.15 -15.95 10.93
C ARG A 35 7.92 -16.83 10.80
N PHE A 36 7.71 -17.41 9.62
CA PHE A 36 6.64 -18.38 9.39
C PHE A 36 6.83 -19.68 10.18
N GLN A 37 8.07 -20.11 10.43
CA GLN A 37 8.37 -21.31 11.22
C GLN A 37 8.16 -21.07 12.72
N GLU A 38 8.45 -19.86 13.21
CA GLU A 38 8.25 -19.48 14.60
C GLU A 38 6.77 -19.30 14.95
N SER A 39 5.99 -18.68 14.06
CA SER A 39 4.56 -18.53 14.23
C SER A 39 3.87 -18.46 12.87
N SER A 40 3.16 -19.51 12.48
CA SER A 40 2.46 -19.57 11.18
C SER A 40 1.34 -18.53 11.06
N GLU A 41 0.82 -18.03 12.18
CA GLU A 41 -0.26 -17.06 12.25
C GLU A 41 0.21 -15.64 12.60
N TRP A 42 1.51 -15.34 12.56
CA TRP A 42 2.06 -14.06 13.01
C TRP A 42 1.40 -12.84 12.34
N ALA A 43 1.00 -12.95 11.07
CA ALA A 43 0.40 -11.84 10.34
C ALA A 43 -1.03 -11.53 10.80
N ARG A 44 -1.77 -12.48 11.39
CA ARG A 44 -3.17 -12.27 11.83
C ARG A 44 -3.33 -11.10 12.81
N PRO A 45 -2.65 -11.10 13.98
CA PRO A 45 -2.79 -10.00 14.93
C PRO A 45 -2.27 -8.67 14.38
N VAL A 46 -1.33 -8.68 13.42
CA VAL A 46 -0.82 -7.46 12.77
C VAL A 46 -1.85 -6.91 11.78
N LEU A 47 -2.44 -7.78 10.94
CA LEU A 47 -3.48 -7.41 9.97
C LEU A 47 -4.73 -6.84 10.66
N MET A 48 -5.12 -7.38 11.81
CA MET A 48 -6.21 -6.82 12.61
C MET A 48 -5.92 -5.37 13.03
N ARG A 49 -4.72 -5.08 13.56
CA ARG A 49 -4.32 -3.70 13.91
C ARG A 49 -4.25 -2.79 12.69
N MET A 50 -3.71 -3.27 11.57
CA MET A 50 -3.66 -2.52 10.32
C MET A 50 -5.05 -2.19 9.77
N GLN A 51 -6.02 -3.10 9.96
CA GLN A 51 -7.40 -2.89 9.57
C GLN A 51 -8.08 -1.85 10.46
N GLU A 52 -7.88 -1.93 11.78
CA GLU A 52 -8.38 -0.93 12.75
C GLU A 52 -7.85 0.48 12.46
N ARG A 53 -6.59 0.59 12.04
CA ARG A 53 -5.96 1.85 11.60
C ARG A 53 -6.38 2.30 10.20
N GLY A 54 -7.11 1.48 9.45
CA GLY A 54 -7.58 1.78 8.10
C GLY A 54 -6.48 1.73 7.02
N ILE A 55 -5.37 1.03 7.29
CA ILE A 55 -4.27 0.81 6.32
C ILE A 55 -4.67 -0.25 5.30
N VAL A 56 -5.32 -1.32 5.76
CA VAL A 56 -5.83 -2.42 4.92
C VAL A 56 -7.35 -2.50 4.98
N GLU A 57 -7.94 -3.09 3.95
CA GLU A 57 -9.34 -3.45 3.92
C GLU A 57 -9.52 -4.94 3.65
N THR A 58 -10.63 -5.50 4.14
CA THR A 58 -10.99 -6.91 3.97
C THR A 58 -12.19 -7.09 3.06
N ASP A 59 -12.18 -8.16 2.26
CA ASP A 59 -13.35 -8.60 1.50
C ASP A 59 -14.29 -9.51 2.34
N GLN A 60 -15.35 -10.01 1.70
CA GLN A 60 -16.32 -10.92 2.33
C GLN A 60 -15.71 -12.30 2.70
N THR A 61 -14.55 -12.65 2.15
CA THR A 61 -13.85 -13.92 2.40
C THR A 61 -12.79 -13.80 3.50
N GLY A 62 -12.54 -12.58 4.00
CA GLY A 62 -11.49 -12.30 4.97
C GLY A 62 -10.09 -12.23 4.34
N ALA A 63 -10.00 -11.96 3.04
CA ALA A 63 -8.77 -11.63 2.36
C ALA A 63 -8.50 -10.12 2.45
N TYR A 64 -7.23 -9.73 2.47
CA TYR A 64 -6.75 -8.38 2.76
C TYR A 64 -6.12 -7.73 1.53
N ARG A 65 -6.29 -6.42 1.39
CA ARG A 65 -5.49 -5.58 0.47
C ARG A 65 -5.22 -4.21 1.09
N LEU A 66 -4.29 -3.45 0.52
CA LEU A 66 -4.10 -2.04 0.91
C LEU A 66 -5.34 -1.23 0.55
N LYS A 67 -5.82 -0.43 1.50
CA LYS A 67 -6.96 0.46 1.27
C LYS A 67 -6.53 1.59 0.34
N PRO A 68 -7.21 1.87 -0.78
CA PRO A 68 -6.77 2.91 -1.70
C PRO A 68 -6.69 4.28 -1.01
N VAL A 69 -5.53 4.95 -1.12
CA VAL A 69 -5.34 6.31 -0.62
C VAL A 69 -6.31 7.25 -1.33
N PRO A 70 -7.05 8.11 -0.61
CA PRO A 70 -7.93 9.11 -1.21
C PRO A 70 -7.17 10.04 -2.15
N THR A 71 -7.65 10.18 -3.39
CA THR A 71 -7.03 10.99 -4.44
C THR A 71 -6.85 12.46 -4.04
N ASP A 72 -7.71 12.98 -3.17
CA ASP A 72 -7.69 14.38 -2.73
C ASP A 72 -6.56 14.69 -1.72
N LEU A 73 -6.04 13.67 -1.04
CA LEU A 73 -4.93 13.79 -0.08
C LEU A 73 -3.58 13.41 -0.70
N SER A 74 -3.57 12.59 -1.76
CA SER A 74 -2.36 12.18 -2.48
C SER A 74 -1.98 13.13 -3.63
N ALA A 75 -2.71 14.22 -3.83
CA ALA A 75 -2.49 15.20 -4.88
C ALA A 75 -1.37 16.20 -4.52
N ALA A 76 -0.29 15.74 -3.88
CA ALA A 76 0.92 16.55 -3.82
C ALA A 76 1.32 16.85 -5.27
N PRO A 77 1.45 18.14 -5.66
CA PRO A 77 1.76 18.48 -7.04
C PRO A 77 3.13 17.90 -7.39
N ARG A 78 3.11 16.86 -8.24
CA ARG A 78 4.32 16.24 -8.77
C ARG A 78 5.15 17.34 -9.45
N TRP A 79 6.33 17.63 -8.91
CA TRP A 79 7.27 18.56 -9.54
C TRP A 79 7.70 17.97 -10.88
N VAL A 80 7.08 18.45 -11.96
CA VAL A 80 7.48 18.16 -13.34
C VAL A 80 8.44 19.25 -13.80
N SER A 81 9.50 18.85 -14.51
CA SER A 81 10.39 19.84 -15.12
C SER A 81 9.62 20.74 -16.10
N PRO A 82 10.03 22.01 -16.29
CA PRO A 82 9.31 22.94 -17.16
C PRO A 82 9.06 22.41 -18.57
N GLN A 83 10.01 21.62 -19.10
CA GLN A 83 9.94 21.01 -20.43
C GLN A 83 8.84 19.93 -20.52
N ILE A 84 8.70 19.11 -19.48
CA ILE A 84 7.64 18.09 -19.40
C ILE A 84 6.28 18.77 -19.21
N ALA A 85 6.21 19.84 -18.40
CA ALA A 85 5.00 20.62 -18.23
C ALA A 85 4.52 21.22 -19.57
N GLU A 86 5.44 21.76 -20.39
CA GLU A 86 5.11 22.31 -21.71
C GLU A 86 4.64 21.23 -22.68
N LEU A 87 5.28 20.06 -22.69
CA LEU A 87 4.86 18.90 -23.49
C LEU A 87 3.46 18.41 -23.11
N LEU A 88 3.16 18.36 -21.81
CA LEU A 88 1.84 17.96 -21.29
C LEU A 88 0.75 18.97 -21.68
N LEU A 89 1.06 20.27 -21.57
CA LEU A 89 0.15 21.34 -21.95
C LEU A 89 -0.18 21.30 -23.44
N ARG A 90 0.85 21.12 -24.29
CA ARG A 90 0.69 21.00 -25.75
C ARG A 90 -0.10 19.76 -26.18
N SER A 91 0.01 18.66 -25.41
CA SER A 91 -0.69 17.40 -25.71
C SER A 91 -2.19 17.45 -25.42
N GLY A 92 -2.71 18.48 -24.72
CA GLY A 92 -4.13 18.57 -24.33
C GLY A 92 -4.58 17.45 -23.38
N LYS A 93 -3.66 16.64 -22.86
CA LYS A 93 -3.97 15.51 -21.97
C LYS A 93 -4.13 16.04 -20.55
N LYS A 94 -5.36 16.01 -20.04
CA LYS A 94 -5.57 15.92 -18.59
C LYS A 94 -5.14 14.52 -18.18
N ILE A 95 -4.20 14.38 -17.25
CA ILE A 95 -3.89 13.08 -16.66
C ILE A 95 -4.92 12.85 -15.55
N PRO A 96 -5.93 11.98 -15.71
CA PRO A 96 -6.72 11.54 -14.58
C PRO A 96 -5.85 10.54 -13.81
N GLY A 97 -5.38 10.93 -12.63
CA GLY A 97 -4.53 10.07 -11.80
C GLY A 97 -3.10 9.98 -12.34
N ALA A 98 -2.25 10.90 -11.91
CA ALA A 98 -0.81 10.73 -12.07
C ALA A 98 -0.41 9.35 -11.51
N VAL A 99 0.42 8.62 -12.25
CA VAL A 99 0.98 7.33 -11.83
C VAL A 99 1.52 7.48 -10.41
N ARG A 100 0.93 6.71 -9.46
CA ARG A 100 1.31 6.67 -8.04
C ARG A 100 2.82 6.54 -7.93
N GLN A 101 3.47 7.53 -7.33
CA GLN A 101 4.85 7.37 -6.91
C GLN A 101 4.78 6.63 -5.57
N GLY A 102 5.31 5.40 -5.52
CA GLY A 102 5.11 4.51 -4.38
C GLY A 102 5.60 5.06 -3.05
N ASP A 103 6.45 6.09 -3.04
CA ASP A 103 7.00 6.67 -1.81
C ASP A 103 5.99 7.54 -1.05
N ASP A 104 5.06 8.20 -1.75
CA ASP A 104 4.05 9.08 -1.14
C ASP A 104 3.01 8.27 -0.34
N ASP A 105 2.69 7.06 -0.81
CA ASP A 105 1.74 6.16 -0.16
C ASP A 105 2.27 5.64 1.19
N GLU A 106 3.58 5.36 1.30
CA GLU A 106 4.18 4.84 2.53
C GLU A 106 4.12 5.88 3.65
N ALA A 107 4.46 7.14 3.35
CA ALA A 107 4.40 8.24 4.31
C ALA A 107 2.97 8.50 4.80
N TYR A 108 1.97 8.38 3.93
CA TYR A 108 0.56 8.50 4.30
C TYR A 108 0.17 7.46 5.35
N TYR A 109 0.41 6.17 5.09
CA TYR A 109 0.03 5.13 6.05
C TYR A 109 0.91 5.14 7.32
N ASP A 110 2.16 5.59 7.24
CA ASP A 110 3.01 5.81 8.43
C ASP A 110 2.44 6.93 9.33
N SER A 111 1.64 7.86 8.80
CA SER A 111 1.03 8.95 9.56
C SER A 111 -0.29 8.58 10.25
N LEU A 112 -0.93 7.47 9.87
CA LEU A 112 -2.08 6.88 10.56
C LEU A 112 -1.67 6.22 11.89
#